data_AF-W5JEH3-F1
#
_entry.id   AF-W5JEH3-F1
#
_cell.length_a   1.000
_cell.length_b   1.000
_cell.length_c   1.000
_cell.angle_alpha   90.00
_cell.angle_beta   90.00
_cell.angle_gamma   90.00
#
_symmetry.space_group_name_H-M   'P 1'
#
loop_
_entity.id
_entity.type
_entity.pdbx_description
1 polymer ?
#
loop_
_entity_poly.entity_id
_entity_poly.type
_entity_poly.pdbx_seq_one_letter_code
_entity_poly.pdbx_strand_id
1 'polypeptide(L)'
;MSPLSYVVSIMLLLVVALQSADGQCPDNPCGKDAMCRLNTAAIPVCSCPFGYLGDPFKECIRPECISDGDCTEFQGCRKGKCVDPCIVSCGTNAECRTVHHVPICSCPAGYTGSPFERCDPL
;
A
#
# COMPACT_ATOMS: atom_id res chain seq x y z
N MET A 1 -23.98 -50.93 16.62
CA MET A 1 -23.02 -49.96 16.05
C MET A 1 -21.82 -50.74 15.55
N SER A 2 -21.47 -50.64 14.27
CA SER A 2 -20.38 -51.44 13.68
C SER A 2 -19.00 -50.93 14.13
N PRO A 3 -18.00 -51.80 14.29
CA PRO A 3 -16.64 -51.40 14.66
C PRO A 3 -16.03 -50.40 13.67
N LEU A 4 -16.41 -50.49 12.38
CA LEU A 4 -16.07 -49.49 11.36
C LEU A 4 -16.58 -48.08 11.71
N SER A 5 -17.79 -47.96 12.23
CA SER A 5 -18.39 -46.65 12.53
C SER A 5 -17.68 -45.94 13.69
N TYR A 6 -17.18 -46.70 14.67
CA TYR A 6 -16.43 -46.16 15.82
C TYR A 6 -15.04 -45.69 15.41
N VAL A 7 -14.37 -46.45 14.53
CA VAL A 7 -13.05 -46.09 13.99
C VAL A 7 -13.14 -44.83 13.13
N VAL A 8 -14.20 -44.68 12.32
CA VAL A 8 -14.46 -43.46 11.53
C VAL A 8 -14.68 -42.25 12.46
N SER A 9 -15.46 -42.40 13.54
CA SER A 9 -15.65 -41.32 14.52
C SER A 9 -14.37 -40.95 15.26
N ILE A 10 -13.54 -41.91 15.67
CA ILE A 10 -12.25 -41.63 16.30
C ILE A 10 -11.31 -40.93 15.32
N MET A 11 -11.24 -41.37 14.06
CA MET A 11 -10.42 -40.73 13.04
C MET A 11 -10.89 -39.30 12.75
N LEU A 12 -12.20 -39.03 12.68
CA LEU A 12 -12.71 -37.66 12.58
C LEU A 12 -12.33 -36.81 13.80
N LEU A 13 -12.45 -37.34 15.02
CA LEU A 13 -12.06 -36.63 16.24
C LEU A 13 -10.54 -36.34 16.29
N LEU A 14 -9.70 -37.28 15.84
CA LEU A 14 -8.25 -37.09 15.73
C LEU A 14 -7.88 -36.06 14.65
N VAL A 15 -8.57 -36.07 13.50
CA VAL A 15 -8.37 -35.07 12.44
C VAL A 15 -8.79 -33.67 12.89
N VAL A 16 -9.91 -33.54 13.61
CA VAL A 16 -10.37 -32.27 14.20
C VAL A 16 -9.41 -31.75 15.28
N ALA A 17 -8.83 -32.64 16.09
CA ALA A 17 -7.84 -32.25 17.12
C ALA A 17 -6.49 -31.78 16.54
N LEU A 18 -6.18 -32.11 15.28
CA LEU A 18 -4.95 -31.70 14.59
C LEU A 18 -5.12 -30.43 13.72
N GLN A 19 -6.34 -29.90 13.59
CA GLN A 19 -6.68 -28.82 12.64
C GLN A 19 -6.76 -27.40 13.25
N SER A 20 -6.20 -27.17 14.44
CA SER A 20 -6.25 -25.83 15.06
C SER A 20 -4.91 -25.36 15.64
N ALA A 21 -3.80 -25.82 15.07
CA ALA A 21 -2.46 -25.32 15.41
C ALA A 21 -1.90 -24.32 14.38
N ASP A 22 -2.74 -23.83 13.47
CA ASP A 22 -2.38 -22.67 12.68
C ASP A 22 -2.59 -21.43 13.55
N GLY A 23 -1.55 -20.62 13.73
CA GLY A 23 -1.59 -19.36 14.47
C GLY A 23 -2.48 -18.30 13.81
N GLN A 24 -3.74 -18.62 13.52
CA GLN A 24 -4.77 -17.67 13.16
C GLN A 24 -5.21 -16.90 14.40
N CYS A 25 -5.33 -15.59 14.26
CA CYS A 25 -5.90 -14.75 15.30
C CYS A 25 -7.38 -15.07 15.50
N PRO A 26 -7.87 -15.20 16.75
CA PRO A 26 -9.29 -15.39 17.02
C PRO A 26 -10.09 -14.21 16.42
N ASP A 27 -11.12 -14.53 15.62
CA ASP A 27 -12.00 -13.59 14.91
C ASP A 27 -11.32 -12.56 13.99
N ASN A 28 -10.01 -12.70 13.76
CA ASN A 28 -9.14 -11.81 12.98
C ASN A 28 -9.53 -10.32 13.00
N PRO A 29 -9.09 -9.53 13.99
CA PRO A 29 -9.43 -8.10 14.09
C PRO A 29 -8.71 -7.22 13.06
N CYS A 30 -7.91 -7.79 12.16
CA CYS A 30 -7.12 -7.05 11.19
C CYS A 30 -7.92 -6.71 9.93
N GLY A 31 -7.46 -5.66 9.25
CA GLY A 31 -7.99 -5.21 7.98
C GLY A 31 -7.75 -6.21 6.85
N LYS A 32 -8.38 -5.92 5.71
CA LYS A 32 -8.22 -6.72 4.50
C LYS A 32 -6.75 -6.76 4.04
N ASP A 33 -6.29 -7.93 3.61
CA ASP A 33 -4.92 -8.20 3.15
C ASP A 33 -3.80 -7.93 4.20
N ALA A 34 -4.17 -7.65 5.46
CA ALA A 34 -3.23 -7.52 6.57
C ALA A 34 -2.83 -8.90 7.12
N MET A 35 -1.58 -9.02 7.57
CA MET A 35 -1.16 -10.19 8.33
C MET A 35 -1.55 -10.04 9.79
N CYS A 36 -2.08 -11.10 10.38
CA CYS A 36 -2.29 -11.17 11.82
C CYS A 36 -1.29 -12.13 12.47
N ARG A 37 -0.67 -11.69 13.57
CA ARG A 37 0.23 -12.51 14.40
C ARG A 37 -0.10 -12.28 15.87
N LEU A 38 -0.04 -13.34 16.67
CA LEU A 38 -0.14 -13.21 18.12
C LEU A 38 1.22 -12.84 18.69
N ASN A 39 1.27 -11.88 19.62
CA ASN A 39 2.46 -11.61 20.41
C ASN A 39 2.63 -12.64 21.55
N THR A 40 3.67 -12.49 22.37
CA THR A 40 3.96 -13.39 23.51
C THR A 40 2.86 -13.43 24.58
N ALA A 41 1.98 -12.43 24.62
CA ALA A 41 0.84 -12.35 25.52
C ALA A 41 -0.48 -12.83 24.87
N ALA A 42 -0.39 -13.50 23.71
CA ALA A 42 -1.54 -13.94 22.92
C ALA A 42 -2.48 -12.81 22.46
N ILE A 43 -1.95 -11.60 22.30
CA ILE A 43 -2.70 -10.44 21.78
C ILE A 43 -2.47 -10.35 20.25
N PRO A 44 -3.53 -10.18 19.44
CA PRO A 44 -3.40 -10.02 17.99
C PRO A 44 -2.70 -8.70 17.64
N VAL A 45 -1.69 -8.81 16.78
CA VAL A 45 -0.93 -7.71 16.20
C VAL A 45 -1.14 -7.75 14.69
N CYS A 46 -1.64 -6.65 14.14
CA CYS A 46 -1.90 -6.48 12.71
C CYS A 46 -0.75 -5.72 12.06
N SER A 47 -0.27 -6.19 10.90
CA SER A 47 0.70 -5.45 10.09
C SER A 47 0.47 -5.70 8.59
N CYS A 48 0.94 -4.78 7.76
CA CYS A 48 0.90 -5.00 6.31
C CYS A 48 2.05 -5.93 5.87
N PRO A 49 1.78 -6.87 4.95
CA PRO A 49 2.83 -7.68 4.36
C PRO A 49 3.86 -6.84 3.61
N PHE A 50 5.04 -7.42 3.40
CA PHE A 50 6.12 -6.74 2.70
C PHE A 50 5.66 -6.25 1.32
N GLY A 51 5.93 -4.97 1.04
CA GLY A 51 5.49 -4.32 -0.19
C GLY A 51 4.01 -3.95 -0.22
N TYR A 52 3.29 -3.96 0.91
CA TYR A 52 1.95 -3.37 1.03
C TYR A 52 2.02 -2.14 1.94
N LEU A 53 1.17 -1.15 1.63
CA LEU A 53 1.04 0.10 2.39
C LEU A 53 -0.43 0.28 2.81
N GLY A 54 -0.68 1.02 3.89
CA GLY A 54 -2.03 1.32 4.33
C GLY A 54 -2.20 1.20 5.83
N ASP A 55 -3.46 1.07 6.25
CA ASP A 55 -3.83 0.88 7.65
C ASP A 55 -4.10 -0.62 7.89
N PRO A 56 -3.25 -1.33 8.66
CA PRO A 56 -3.39 -2.77 8.86
C PRO A 56 -4.68 -3.17 9.62
N PHE A 57 -5.43 -2.22 10.18
CA PHE A 57 -6.75 -2.45 10.78
C PHE A 57 -7.91 -2.22 9.81
N LYS A 58 -7.65 -1.66 8.62
CA LYS A 58 -8.68 -1.43 7.58
C LYS A 58 -8.39 -2.22 6.31
N GLU A 59 -7.26 -1.90 5.67
CA GLU A 59 -6.85 -2.50 4.41
C GLU A 59 -5.36 -2.22 4.16
N CYS A 60 -4.64 -3.26 3.78
CA CYS A 60 -3.31 -3.18 3.21
C CYS A 60 -3.42 -3.23 1.69
N ILE A 61 -2.83 -2.26 1.01
CA ILE A 61 -2.93 -2.08 -0.44
C ILE A 61 -1.54 -2.30 -1.03
N ARG A 62 -1.44 -3.12 -2.07
CA ARG A 62 -0.21 -3.20 -2.87
C ARG A 62 -0.06 -1.89 -3.65
N PRO A 63 0.96 -1.08 -3.38
CA PRO A 63 1.21 0.14 -4.12
C PRO A 63 1.78 -0.18 -5.50
N GLU A 64 1.67 0.78 -6.40
CA GLU A 64 2.34 0.78 -7.70
C GLU A 64 3.84 1.05 -7.54
N CYS A 65 4.22 1.91 -6.61
CA CYS A 65 5.60 2.32 -6.33
C CYS A 65 5.88 2.41 -4.83
N ILE A 66 7.14 2.24 -4.43
CA ILE A 66 7.63 2.49 -3.07
C ILE A 66 8.60 3.69 -3.06
N SER A 67 9.27 3.92 -4.18
CA SER A 67 10.23 4.99 -4.41
C SER A 67 10.07 5.57 -5.82
N ASP A 68 10.62 6.76 -6.06
CA ASP A 68 10.56 7.43 -7.36
C ASP A 68 11.15 6.57 -8.49
N GLY A 69 12.19 5.79 -8.19
CA GLY A 69 12.84 4.90 -9.16
C GLY A 69 11.98 3.72 -9.63
N ASP A 70 10.85 3.45 -8.97
CA ASP A 70 9.87 2.47 -9.45
C ASP A 70 8.96 3.05 -10.57
N CYS A 71 9.00 4.37 -10.77
CA CYS A 71 8.21 5.08 -11.76
C CYS A 71 9.04 5.42 -13.02
N THR A 72 8.35 5.81 -14.10
CA THR A 72 9.04 6.35 -15.29
C THR A 72 9.74 7.68 -14.99
N GLU A 73 10.67 8.10 -15.84
CA GLU A 73 11.46 9.34 -15.66
C GLU A 73 10.61 10.63 -15.53
N PHE A 74 9.37 10.59 -16.01
CA PHE A 74 8.40 11.69 -15.98
C PHE A 74 7.41 11.64 -14.82
N GLN A 75 7.49 10.63 -13.95
CA GLN A 75 6.54 10.42 -12.84
C GLN A 75 7.27 10.32 -11.50
N GLY A 76 6.68 10.82 -10.42
CA GLY A 76 7.18 10.61 -9.05
C GLY A 76 6.28 9.70 -8.24
N CYS A 77 6.84 9.03 -7.23
CA CYS A 77 6.08 8.16 -6.34
C CYS A 77 5.42 8.98 -5.23
N ARG A 78 4.08 9.05 -5.26
CA ARG A 78 3.29 9.76 -4.25
C ARG A 78 2.21 8.87 -3.67
N LYS A 79 2.32 8.61 -2.36
CA LYS A 79 1.37 7.74 -1.61
C LYS A 79 1.15 6.39 -2.29
N GLY A 80 2.22 5.80 -2.82
CA GLY A 80 2.18 4.48 -3.46
C GLY A 80 1.63 4.46 -4.89
N LYS A 81 1.55 5.62 -5.56
CA LYS A 81 1.19 5.73 -6.98
C LYS A 81 2.19 6.54 -7.77
N CYS A 82 2.43 6.16 -9.02
CA CYS A 82 3.23 6.96 -9.95
C CYS A 82 2.36 8.07 -10.52
N VAL A 83 2.70 9.31 -10.18
CA VAL A 83 1.94 10.49 -10.59
C VAL A 83 2.85 11.46 -11.32
N ASP A 84 2.32 12.17 -12.30
CA ASP A 84 3.04 13.28 -12.93
C ASP A 84 3.18 14.43 -11.90
N PRO A 85 4.40 14.79 -11.48
CA PRO A 85 4.62 15.88 -10.54
C PRO A 85 4.11 17.23 -11.05
N CYS A 86 4.02 17.43 -12.36
CA CYS A 86 3.59 18.70 -12.96
C CYS A 86 2.13 19.06 -12.70
N ILE A 87 1.26 18.09 -12.40
CA ILE A 87 -0.20 18.31 -12.26
C ILE A 87 -0.52 19.32 -11.13
N VAL A 88 0.32 19.44 -10.10
CA VAL A 88 0.01 20.25 -8.90
C VAL A 88 1.16 21.15 -8.44
N SER A 89 2.22 21.32 -9.23
CA SER A 89 3.45 21.93 -8.74
C SER A 89 3.74 23.33 -9.27
N CYS A 90 3.34 23.67 -10.50
CA CYS A 90 3.68 24.96 -11.08
C CYS A 90 2.55 25.97 -10.99
N GLY A 91 2.93 27.24 -11.00
CA GLY A 91 2.04 28.39 -10.95
C GLY A 91 1.24 28.61 -12.23
N THR A 92 0.34 29.59 -12.21
CA THR A 92 -0.48 29.92 -13.39
C THR A 92 0.40 30.44 -14.53
N ASN A 93 0.15 30.01 -15.77
CA ASN A 93 0.93 30.35 -16.97
C ASN A 93 2.42 29.93 -16.94
N ALA A 94 2.83 29.08 -16.00
CA ALA A 94 4.16 28.50 -16.00
C ALA A 94 4.21 27.24 -16.87
N GLU A 95 5.33 27.02 -17.54
CA GLU A 95 5.64 25.74 -18.17
C GLU A 95 6.20 24.78 -17.12
N CYS A 96 5.78 23.52 -17.18
CA CYS A 96 6.30 22.46 -16.32
C CYS A 96 6.98 21.38 -17.14
N ARG A 97 8.14 20.92 -16.66
CA ARG A 97 8.79 19.69 -17.13
C ARG A 97 9.25 18.87 -15.95
N THR A 98 9.06 17.56 -16.01
CA THR A 98 9.61 16.65 -15.01
C THR A 98 11.05 16.29 -15.36
N VAL A 99 11.96 16.42 -14.40
CA VAL A 99 13.37 16.03 -14.52
C VAL A 99 13.73 15.21 -13.30
N HIS A 100 14.12 13.95 -13.51
CA HIS A 100 14.45 13.02 -12.43
C HIS A 100 13.35 12.97 -11.36
N HIS A 101 12.09 12.76 -11.78
CA HIS A 101 10.92 12.67 -10.90
C HIS A 101 10.54 13.97 -10.16
N VAL A 102 11.22 15.09 -10.44
CA VAL A 102 10.98 16.41 -9.82
C VAL A 102 10.40 17.39 -10.84
N PRO A 103 9.36 18.16 -10.50
CA PRO A 103 8.81 19.18 -11.38
C PRO A 103 9.74 20.40 -11.42
N ILE A 104 10.10 20.83 -12.63
CA ILE A 104 10.79 22.09 -12.89
C ILE A 104 9.82 23.05 -13.56
N CYS A 105 9.58 24.18 -12.90
CA CYS A 105 8.70 25.24 -13.36
C CYS A 105 9.51 26.39 -13.96
N SER A 106 9.09 26.92 -15.10
CA SER A 106 9.68 28.11 -15.72
C SER A 106 8.62 29.01 -16.35
N CYS A 107 8.85 30.32 -16.38
CA CYS A 107 8.02 31.20 -17.18
C CYS A 107 8.40 31.07 -18.67
N PRO A 108 7.42 30.93 -19.58
CA PRO A 108 7.68 30.87 -21.01
C PRO A 108 8.23 32.19 -21.55
N ALA A 109 8.74 32.17 -22.78
CA ALA A 109 9.23 33.37 -23.45
C ALA A 109 8.14 34.46 -23.54
N GLY A 110 8.48 35.69 -23.16
CA GLY A 110 7.53 36.80 -23.10
C GLY A 110 6.76 36.93 -21.79
N TYR A 111 7.07 36.11 -20.77
CA TYR A 111 6.48 36.19 -19.44
C TYR A 111 7.55 36.40 -18.35
N THR A 112 7.15 36.93 -17.20
CA THR A 112 7.99 37.12 -16.01
C THR A 112 7.20 36.85 -14.72
N GLY A 113 7.87 36.75 -13.58
CA GLY A 113 7.25 36.49 -12.27
C GLY A 113 7.81 35.24 -11.59
N SER A 114 7.01 34.62 -10.73
CA SER A 114 7.38 33.42 -9.98
C SER A 114 6.78 32.18 -10.64
N PRO A 115 7.58 31.27 -11.22
CA PRO A 115 7.06 30.06 -11.87
C PRO A 115 6.27 29.11 -10.95
N PHE A 116 6.39 29.25 -9.64
CA PHE A 116 5.64 28.46 -8.65
C PHE A 116 4.32 29.10 -8.24
N GLU A 117 4.11 30.39 -8.56
CA GLU A 117 2.90 31.12 -8.20
C GLU A 117 2.14 31.56 -9.47
N ARG A 118 2.80 32.38 -10.29
CA ARG A 118 2.22 32.98 -11.49
C ARG A 118 3.31 33.60 -12.37
N CYS A 119 3.16 33.40 -13.68
CA CYS A 119 3.86 34.14 -14.71
C CYS A 119 2.89 35.12 -15.39
N ASP A 120 3.31 36.37 -15.55
CA ASP A 120 2.57 37.45 -16.21
C ASP A 120 3.27 37.88 -17.51
N PRO A 121 2.53 38.28 -18.55
CA PRO A 121 3.12 38.82 -19.78
C PRO A 121 4.00 40.05 -19.49
N LEU A 122 5.11 40.16 -20.22
CA LEU A 122 5.98 41.35 -20.25
C LEU A 122 5.30 42.56 -20.92
#